data_AF-A0A3N5PAH2-F1
#
_entry.id   AF-A0A3N5PAH2-F1
#
_cell.length_a   1.000
_cell.length_b   1.000
_cell.length_c   1.000
_cell.angle_alpha   90.00
_cell.angle_beta   90.00
_cell.angle_gamma   90.00
#
_symmetry.space_group_name_H-M   'P 1'
#
loop_
_entity.id
_entity.type
_entity.pdbx_description
1 polymer ?
#
loop_
_entity_poly.entity_id
_entity_poly.type
_entity_poly.pdbx_seq_one_letter_code
_entity_poly.pdbx_strand_id
1 'polypeptide(L)'
;MKNMPDGAAISWAGLLDDFMARLSIDRGVSFSTLDEYSRDLLSFVDFANRQELADPHNVSSSDILAWLKSLRDSGLSPRTTAR
;
A
#
# COMPACT_ATOMS: atom_id res chain seq x y z
N MET A 1 -23.23 24.88 -5.70
CA MET A 1 -21.76 24.67 -5.67
C MET A 1 -21.47 23.87 -4.41
N LYS A 2 -21.26 22.56 -4.53
CA LYS A 2 -21.02 21.68 -3.38
C LYS A 2 -19.63 22.03 -2.86
N ASN A 3 -19.56 22.63 -1.67
CA ASN A 3 -18.32 22.82 -0.94
C ASN A 3 -17.75 21.43 -0.67
N MET A 4 -16.85 20.99 -1.55
CA MET A 4 -15.90 19.92 -1.25
C MET A 4 -14.97 20.51 -0.19
N PRO A 5 -14.81 19.89 0.99
CA PRO A 5 -13.78 20.36 1.91
C PRO A 5 -12.44 20.33 1.18
N ASP A 6 -11.65 21.37 1.40
CA ASP A 6 -10.29 21.53 0.90
C ASP A 6 -9.54 20.19 0.89
N GLY A 7 -8.79 19.95 -0.19
CA GLY A 7 -8.04 18.72 -0.40
C GLY A 7 -7.30 18.28 0.85
N ALA A 8 -7.86 17.29 1.54
CA ALA A 8 -7.12 16.54 2.55
C ALA A 8 -5.88 16.02 1.81
N ALA A 9 -4.71 16.51 2.20
CA ALA A 9 -3.45 16.09 1.60
C ALA A 9 -3.43 14.56 1.60
N ILE A 10 -3.50 13.98 0.40
CA ILE A 10 -3.59 12.53 0.26
C ILE A 10 -2.28 11.98 0.79
N SER A 11 -2.38 11.21 1.85
CA SER A 11 -1.23 10.62 2.54
C SER A 11 -1.30 9.12 2.39
N TRP A 12 -0.14 8.48 2.46
CA TRP A 12 -0.05 7.02 2.56
C TRP A 12 -0.96 6.47 3.65
N ALA A 13 -0.97 7.09 4.84
CA ALA A 13 -1.80 6.67 5.96
C ALA A 13 -3.31 6.70 5.62
N GLY A 14 -3.80 7.81 5.06
CA GLY A 14 -5.22 7.93 4.69
C GLY A 14 -5.66 6.91 3.64
N LEU A 15 -4.81 6.65 2.64
CA LEU A 15 -5.10 5.65 1.60
C LEU A 15 -5.10 4.22 2.15
N LEU A 16 -4.19 3.91 3.08
CA LEU A 16 -4.14 2.61 3.76
C LEU A 16 -5.39 2.39 4.60
N ASP A 17 -5.77 3.38 5.43
CA ASP A 17 -6.97 3.31 6.26
C ASP A 17 -8.24 3.08 5.41
N ASP A 18 -8.40 3.84 4.32
CA ASP A 18 -9.53 3.71 3.40
C ASP A 18 -9.56 2.34 2.69
N PHE A 19 -8.40 1.80 2.30
CA PHE A 19 -8.33 0.48 1.68
C PHE A 19 -8.68 -0.63 2.67
N MET A 20 -8.12 -0.58 3.88
CA MET A 20 -8.35 -1.59 4.91
C MET A 20 -9.80 -1.60 5.38
N ALA A 21 -10.42 -0.43 5.56
CA ALA A 21 -11.84 -0.31 5.90
C ALA A 21 -12.73 -0.94 4.82
N ARG A 22 -12.48 -0.67 3.54
CA ARG A 22 -13.22 -1.28 2.43
C ARG A 22 -13.01 -2.79 2.36
N LEU A 23 -11.77 -3.27 2.55
CA LEU A 23 -11.49 -4.71 2.52
C LEU A 23 -12.25 -5.45 3.64
N SER A 24 -12.30 -4.86 4.84
CA SER A 24 -13.01 -5.41 5.99
C SER A 24 -14.54 -5.46 5.78
N ILE A 25 -15.14 -4.40 5.22
CA ILE A 25 -16.58 -4.28 5.04
C ILE A 25 -17.07 -5.08 3.82
N ASP A 26 -16.43 -4.89 2.66
CA ASP A 26 -16.98 -5.37 1.38
C ASP A 26 -16.66 -6.84 1.12
N ARG A 27 -15.57 -7.36 1.70
CA ARG A 27 -15.08 -8.72 1.40
C ARG A 27 -15.13 -9.68 2.58
N GLY A 28 -15.43 -9.21 3.79
CA GLY A 28 -15.49 -10.04 5.00
C GLY A 28 -14.21 -10.88 5.22
N VAL A 29 -13.06 -10.39 4.73
CA VAL A 29 -11.80 -11.11 4.84
C VAL A 29 -11.42 -11.31 6.30
N SER A 30 -10.80 -12.46 6.60
CA SER A 30 -10.39 -12.78 7.97
C SER A 30 -9.37 -11.76 8.50
N PHE A 31 -9.31 -11.64 9.82
CA PHE A 31 -8.32 -10.81 10.49
C PHE A 31 -6.88 -11.16 10.09
N SER A 32 -6.57 -12.45 9.89
CA SER A 32 -5.25 -12.90 9.43
C SER A 32 -4.89 -12.35 8.05
N THR A 33 -5.87 -12.30 7.14
CA THR A 33 -5.67 -11.77 5.80
C THR A 33 -5.51 -10.25 5.83
N LEU A 34 -6.28 -9.55 6.66
CA LEU A 34 -6.10 -8.11 6.88
C LEU A 34 -4.71 -7.78 7.45
N ASP A 35 -4.21 -8.56 8.41
CA ASP A 35 -2.85 -8.37 8.96
C ASP A 35 -1.77 -8.58 7.90
N GLU A 36 -1.92 -9.60 7.05
CA GLU A 36 -1.00 -9.85 5.92
C GLU A 36 -1.00 -8.68 4.92
N TYR A 37 -2.18 -8.22 4.46
CA TYR A 37 -2.27 -7.05 3.57
C TYR A 37 -1.70 -5.78 4.20
N SER A 38 -1.94 -5.54 5.49
CA SER A 38 -1.39 -4.39 6.22
C SER A 38 0.14 -4.40 6.19
N ARG A 39 0.77 -5.55 6.48
CA ARG A 39 2.24 -5.70 6.45
C ARG A 39 2.82 -5.43 5.07
N ASP A 40 2.19 -5.95 4.03
CA ASP A 40 2.66 -5.77 2.65
C ASP A 40 2.55 -4.31 2.20
N LEU A 41 1.43 -3.64 2.51
CA LEU A 41 1.24 -2.23 2.20
C LEU A 41 2.19 -1.32 2.96
N LEU A 42 2.43 -1.57 4.25
CA LEU A 42 3.41 -0.82 5.04
C LEU A 42 4.83 -1.02 4.50
N SER A 43 5.19 -2.25 4.12
CA SER A 43 6.47 -2.56 3.47
C SER A 43 6.66 -1.78 2.16
N PHE A 44 5.60 -1.64 1.36
CA PHE A 44 5.63 -0.82 0.15
C PHE A 44 5.78 0.67 0.47
N VAL A 45 5.05 1.21 1.45
CA VAL A 45 5.17 2.62 1.88
C VAL A 45 6.60 2.91 2.33
N ASP A 46 7.22 2.02 3.10
CA ASP A 46 8.61 2.14 3.52
C ASP A 46 9.58 2.14 2.34
N PHE A 47 9.34 1.31 1.33
CA PHE A 47 10.10 1.34 0.07
C PHE A 47 9.91 2.66 -0.68
N ALA A 48 8.67 3.11 -0.84
CA ALA A 48 8.33 4.33 -1.55
C ALA A 48 8.99 5.55 -0.90
N ASN A 49 8.98 5.64 0.43
CA ASN A 49 9.66 6.68 1.19
C ASN A 49 11.18 6.66 0.97
N ARG A 50 11.82 5.48 0.95
CA ARG A 50 13.26 5.35 0.65
C ARG A 50 13.62 5.74 -0.77
N GLN A 51 12.68 5.57 -1.71
CA GLN A 51 12.82 5.98 -3.10
C GLN A 51 12.41 7.45 -3.35
N GLU A 52 12.10 8.20 -2.28
CA GLU A 52 11.65 9.60 -2.34
C GLU A 52 10.37 9.80 -3.18
N LEU A 53 9.52 8.77 -3.24
CA LEU A 53 8.20 8.83 -3.87
C LEU A 53 7.22 9.56 -2.93
N ALA A 54 7.26 10.90 -2.98
CA ALA A 54 6.50 11.76 -2.07
C ALA A 54 4.98 11.78 -2.33
N ASP A 55 4.55 11.44 -3.56
CA ASP A 55 3.14 11.49 -3.97
C ASP A 55 2.61 10.07 -4.28
N PRO A 56 1.69 9.54 -3.46
CA PRO A 56 1.04 8.24 -3.70
C PRO A 56 0.34 8.14 -5.06
N HIS A 57 -0.08 9.26 -5.67
CA HIS A 57 -0.73 9.26 -6.99
C HIS A 57 0.23 9.04 -8.15
N ASN A 58 1.52 9.30 -7.96
CA ASN A 58 2.52 9.16 -9.00
C ASN A 58 3.24 7.82 -8.97
N VAL A 59 2.76 6.86 -8.15
CA VAL A 59 3.25 5.49 -8.17
C VAL A 59 2.97 4.87 -9.53
N SER A 60 4.04 4.48 -10.22
CA SER A 60 4.01 3.83 -11.51
C SER A 60 4.16 2.31 -11.38
N SER A 61 3.85 1.58 -12.46
CA SER A 61 4.13 0.14 -12.51
C SER A 61 5.62 -0.18 -12.36
N SER A 62 6.52 0.70 -12.81
CA SER A 62 7.97 0.56 -12.61
C SER A 62 8.36 0.59 -11.14
N ASP A 63 7.71 1.43 -10.32
CA ASP A 63 7.98 1.52 -8.88
C ASP A 63 7.56 0.23 -8.17
N ILE A 64 6.42 -0.34 -8.57
CA ILE A 64 5.95 -1.64 -8.07
C ILE A 64 6.93 -2.76 -8.45
N LEU A 65 7.41 -2.79 -9.70
CA LEU A 65 8.39 -3.78 -10.13
C LEU A 65 9.72 -3.64 -9.38
N ALA A 66 10.17 -2.40 -9.12
CA ALA A 66 11.36 -2.14 -8.33
C ALA A 66 11.21 -2.61 -6.88
N TRP A 67 10.04 -2.39 -6.27
CA TRP A 67 9.72 -2.93 -4.95
C TRP A 67 9.75 -4.46 -4.92
N LEU A 68 9.06 -5.12 -5.86
CA LEU A 68 9.05 -6.59 -5.95
C LEU A 68 10.45 -7.17 -6.16
N LYS A 69 11.30 -6.48 -6.94
CA LYS A 69 12.72 -6.83 -7.08
C LYS A 69 13.46 -6.68 -5.75
N SER A 70 13.22 -5.59 -5.01
CA SER A 70 13.86 -5.36 -3.70
C SER A 70 13.50 -6.45 -2.67
N LEU A 71 12.26 -6.94 -2.66
CA LEU A 71 11.83 -8.04 -1.79
C LEU A 71 12.56 -9.35 -2.12
N ARG A 72 12.74 -9.64 -3.42
CA ARG A 72 13.49 -10.80 -3.88
C ARG A 72 14.96 -10.69 -3.47
N ASP A 73 15.56 -9.52 -3.68
CA ASP A 73 16.97 -9.25 -3.36
C ASP A 73 17.22 -9.32 -1.84
N SER A 74 16.21 -9.01 -1.00
CA SER A 74 16.29 -9.16 0.46
C SER A 74 16.07 -10.60 0.96
N GLY A 75 15.99 -11.59 0.06
CA GLY A 75 15.84 -13.00 0.43
C GLY A 75 14.43 -13.40 0.90
N LEU A 76 13.42 -12.54 0.72
CA LEU A 76 12.03 -12.92 0.99
C LEU A 76 11.56 -13.91 -0.09
N SER A 77 11.08 -15.07 0.34
CA SER A 77 10.66 -16.17 -0.54
C SER A 77 9.44 -15.75 -1.41
N PRO A 78 9.30 -16.28 -2.65
CA PRO A 78 8.19 -15.98 -3.55
C PRO A 78 6.78 -16.17 -2.95
N ARG A 79 6.67 -16.97 -1.87
CA ARG A 79 5.43 -17.20 -1.11
C ARG A 79 4.88 -15.94 -0.42
N THR A 80 5.72 -14.93 -0.18
CA THR A 80 5.33 -13.65 0.44
C THR A 80 4.88 -12.63 -0.61
N THR A 81 5.33 -12.74 -1.87
CA THR A 81 5.01 -11.81 -2.96
C THR A 81 3.79 -12.20 -3.81
N ALA A 82 3.19 -13.37 -3.59
CA ALA A 82 2.17 -13.96 -4.47
C ALA A 82 0.76 -14.02 -3.85
N ARG A 83 0.48 -13.23 -2.82
CA ARG A 83 -0.83 -13.20 -2.14
C ARG A 83 -1.71 -12.07 -2.63
#